data_AF-A0A9X3J1U6-F1
#
_entry.id   AF-A0A9X3J1U6-F1
#
_cell.length_a   1.000
_cell.length_b   1.000
_cell.length_c   1.000
_cell.angle_alpha   90.00
_cell.angle_beta   90.00
_cell.angle_gamma   90.00
#
_symmetry.space_group_name_H-M   'P 1'
#
loop_
_entity.id
_entity.type
_entity.pdbx_description
1 polymer ?
#
loop_
_entity_poly.entity_id
_entity_poly.type
_entity_poly.pdbx_seq_one_letter_code
_entity_poly.pdbx_strand_id
1 'polypeptide(L)'
;MRPLLVLVLAGVACTSATEKSRRAWDKAVTGRDGASKGAGGSGGGRGSTRGNAPRDNWQALAQFTTDASETLSGGSTTVSVPRLAKQMCSEVPEALSEDPPPDAVRCAPKSPFAALGHEFELELGRDSTIGLVARDLSDQDSGELVRQIMQRLRGICREPWASASRADNALADFHRCPTATGAEVVVGRFPTNLAAGQWHFSLAVLGPG
;
A
#
# COMPACT_ATOMS: atom_id res chain seq x y z
N MET A 1 -11.24 -20.52 -54.00
CA MET A 1 -11.60 -20.48 -52.57
C MET A 1 -10.45 -19.80 -51.83
N ARG A 2 -10.68 -18.63 -51.23
CA ARG A 2 -9.67 -17.85 -50.48
C ARG A 2 -9.89 -18.06 -48.98
N PRO A 3 -8.88 -18.40 -48.17
CA PRO A 3 -8.98 -18.23 -46.73
C PRO A 3 -8.50 -16.82 -46.35
N LEU A 4 -9.43 -16.02 -45.83
CA LEU A 4 -9.16 -14.82 -45.04
C LEU A 4 -9.03 -15.32 -43.59
N LEU A 5 -7.83 -15.28 -43.01
CA LEU A 5 -7.67 -15.51 -41.57
C LEU A 5 -7.17 -14.22 -40.92
N VAL A 6 -7.99 -13.77 -39.99
CA VAL A 6 -7.97 -12.51 -39.27
C VAL A 6 -6.76 -12.45 -38.33
N LEU A 7 -6.00 -11.35 -38.41
CA LEU A 7 -4.99 -10.98 -37.41
C LEU A 7 -5.68 -10.73 -36.06
N VAL A 8 -5.35 -11.55 -35.05
CA VAL A 8 -5.68 -11.26 -33.65
C VAL A 8 -4.59 -10.34 -33.09
N LEU A 9 -4.85 -9.04 -33.09
CA LEU A 9 -4.11 -8.04 -32.32
C LEU A 9 -4.52 -8.16 -30.85
N ALA A 10 -3.87 -9.05 -30.11
CA ALA A 10 -3.95 -9.11 -28.66
C ALA A 10 -2.58 -8.74 -28.06
N GLY A 11 -2.41 -7.47 -27.71
CA GLY A 11 -1.24 -7.01 -27.00
C GLY A 11 -1.38 -5.53 -26.65
N VAL A 12 -0.99 -5.17 -25.43
CA VAL A 12 -0.72 -3.80 -24.92
C VAL A 12 -1.75 -3.18 -23.95
N ALA A 13 -2.91 -3.79 -23.66
CA ALA A 13 -3.83 -3.20 -22.66
C ALA A 13 -3.42 -3.43 -21.18
N CYS A 14 -2.62 -4.46 -20.88
CA CYS A 14 -2.38 -4.93 -19.51
C CYS A 14 -1.45 -4.06 -18.64
N THR A 15 -0.56 -3.24 -19.22
CA THR A 15 0.32 -2.35 -18.45
C THR A 15 -0.39 -1.08 -17.98
N SER A 16 -1.30 -0.56 -18.81
CA SER A 16 -1.99 0.70 -18.54
C SER A 16 -2.92 0.64 -17.33
N ALA A 17 -3.56 -0.50 -17.07
CA ALA A 17 -4.48 -0.68 -15.93
C ALA A 17 -3.73 -0.68 -14.59
N THR A 18 -2.54 -1.31 -14.55
CA THR A 18 -1.64 -1.32 -13.39
C THR A 18 -1.06 0.07 -13.11
N GLU A 19 -0.64 0.78 -14.16
CA GLU A 19 -0.13 2.16 -14.01
C GLU A 19 -1.22 3.14 -13.58
N LYS A 20 -2.43 3.04 -14.14
CA LYS A 20 -3.59 3.83 -13.70
C LYS A 20 -3.94 3.55 -12.24
N SER A 21 -3.82 2.30 -11.82
CA SER A 21 -4.04 1.88 -10.44
C SER A 21 -3.03 2.43 -9.46
N ARG A 22 -1.74 2.37 -9.80
CA ARG A 22 -0.70 3.00 -8.97
C ARG A 22 -0.89 4.52 -8.91
N ARG A 23 -1.18 5.17 -10.04
CA ARG A 23 -1.47 6.62 -10.07
C ARG A 23 -2.71 6.98 -9.25
N ALA A 24 -3.75 6.14 -9.26
CA ALA A 24 -4.95 6.37 -8.46
C ALA A 24 -4.64 6.26 -6.96
N TRP A 25 -3.81 5.29 -6.57
CA TRP A 25 -3.28 5.20 -5.21
C TRP A 25 -2.45 6.44 -4.84
N ASP A 26 -1.47 6.81 -5.67
CA ASP A 26 -0.62 7.97 -5.41
C ASP A 26 -1.47 9.25 -5.29
N LYS A 27 -2.53 9.41 -6.09
CA LYS A 27 -3.49 10.52 -5.97
C LYS A 27 -4.34 10.46 -4.70
N ALA A 28 -4.74 9.26 -4.27
CA ALA A 28 -5.48 9.07 -3.03
C ALA A 28 -4.60 9.43 -1.80
N VAL A 29 -3.29 9.18 -1.89
CA VAL A 29 -2.30 9.47 -0.84
C VAL A 29 -1.85 10.93 -0.85
N THR A 30 -1.63 11.55 -2.01
CA THR A 30 -1.00 12.88 -2.12
C THR A 30 -1.98 14.03 -2.36
N GLY A 31 -3.23 13.75 -2.74
CA GLY A 31 -4.22 14.80 -3.08
C GLY A 31 -3.85 15.69 -4.28
N ARG A 32 -2.73 15.45 -5.00
CA ARG A 32 -2.28 16.25 -6.16
C ARG A 32 -2.01 15.39 -7.40
N ASP A 33 -2.30 15.97 -8.57
CA ASP A 33 -1.92 15.42 -9.88
C ASP A 33 -0.41 15.62 -10.10
N GLY A 34 0.42 14.57 -9.91
CA GLY A 34 1.86 14.72 -10.15
C GLY A 34 2.75 13.50 -9.92
N ALA A 35 2.78 12.61 -10.93
CA ALA A 35 3.86 11.70 -11.33
C ALA A 35 4.90 11.18 -10.30
N SER A 36 4.79 9.91 -9.93
CA SER A 36 5.96 9.07 -9.62
C SER A 36 6.29 8.16 -10.80
N LYS A 37 7.48 8.36 -11.40
CA LYS A 37 8.16 7.31 -12.17
C LYS A 37 8.83 6.39 -11.16
N GLY A 38 8.11 5.37 -10.70
CA GLY A 38 8.66 4.33 -9.83
C GLY A 38 9.44 3.30 -10.64
N ALA A 39 10.74 3.18 -10.39
CA ALA A 39 11.62 2.17 -10.94
C ALA A 39 11.12 0.75 -10.55
N GLY A 40 11.02 -0.12 -11.56
CA GLY A 40 10.74 -1.53 -11.37
C GLY A 40 11.94 -2.23 -10.72
N GLY A 41 11.82 -2.54 -9.43
CA GLY A 41 12.71 -3.46 -8.74
C GLY A 41 12.02 -4.82 -8.56
N SER A 42 12.29 -5.76 -9.46
CA SER A 42 11.98 -7.17 -9.25
C SER A 42 12.99 -7.77 -8.25
N GLY A 43 12.65 -7.73 -6.97
CA GLY A 43 13.35 -8.50 -5.94
C GLY A 43 12.79 -9.92 -5.87
N GLY A 44 13.43 -10.85 -6.58
CA GLY A 44 13.15 -12.27 -6.45
C GLY A 44 13.82 -12.84 -5.20
N GLY A 45 13.03 -13.15 -4.18
CA GLY A 45 13.48 -13.86 -2.98
C GLY A 45 12.57 -15.04 -2.67
N ARG A 46 12.82 -16.20 -3.29
CA ARG A 46 12.22 -17.47 -2.86
C ARG A 46 13.05 -18.04 -1.71
N GLY A 47 12.67 -17.69 -0.48
CA GLY A 47 13.06 -18.40 0.74
C GLY A 47 11.87 -19.16 1.29
N SER A 48 11.71 -20.44 0.91
CA SER A 48 10.72 -21.34 1.51
C SER A 48 11.26 -21.85 2.85
N THR A 49 10.91 -21.18 3.94
CA THR A 49 11.06 -21.73 5.29
C THR A 49 9.74 -22.38 5.69
N ARG A 50 9.71 -23.72 5.79
CA ARG A 50 8.68 -24.42 6.57
C ARG A 50 8.84 -24.01 8.03
N GLY A 51 8.02 -23.08 8.48
CA GLY A 51 7.95 -22.66 9.87
C GLY A 51 6.69 -21.84 10.07
N ASN A 52 5.88 -22.22 11.07
CA ASN A 52 4.64 -21.60 11.56
C ASN A 52 4.08 -20.48 10.68
N ALA A 53 2.95 -20.75 10.01
CA ALA A 53 2.20 -19.71 9.31
C ALA A 53 2.10 -18.44 10.17
N PRO A 54 2.38 -17.25 9.61
CA PRO A 54 2.26 -16.00 10.34
C PRO A 54 0.90 -15.92 11.03
N ARG A 55 0.91 -15.68 12.34
CA ARG A 55 -0.33 -15.58 13.11
C ARG A 55 -0.98 -14.24 12.82
N ASP A 56 -2.25 -14.26 12.47
CA ASP A 56 -3.08 -13.07 12.34
C ASP A 56 -2.96 -12.21 13.61
N ASN A 57 -2.47 -10.98 13.45
CA ASN A 57 -2.25 -10.07 14.58
C ASN A 57 -2.98 -8.74 14.39
N TRP A 58 -4.31 -8.84 14.31
CA TRP A 58 -5.21 -7.70 14.10
C TRP A 58 -5.11 -6.60 15.17
N GLN A 59 -4.79 -6.98 16.41
CA GLN A 59 -4.58 -6.01 17.49
C GLN A 59 -3.31 -5.18 17.26
N ALA A 60 -2.22 -5.83 16.83
CA ALA A 60 -0.99 -5.12 16.53
C ALA A 60 -1.14 -4.21 15.30
N LEU A 61 -1.95 -4.60 14.30
CA LEU A 61 -2.28 -3.73 13.16
C LEU A 61 -3.08 -2.48 13.58
N ALA A 62 -4.05 -2.64 14.49
CA ALA A 62 -4.79 -1.51 15.05
C ALA A 62 -3.85 -0.58 15.85
N GLN A 63 -2.99 -1.15 16.69
CA GLN A 63 -2.00 -0.38 17.45
C GLN A 63 -1.03 0.36 16.52
N PHE A 64 -0.50 -0.31 15.51
CA PHE A 64 0.36 0.31 14.49
C PHE A 64 -0.30 1.53 13.84
N THR A 65 -1.58 1.40 13.48
CA THR A 65 -2.31 2.50 12.82
C THR A 65 -2.50 3.68 13.77
N THR A 66 -2.80 3.41 15.05
CA THR A 66 -2.88 4.43 16.11
C THR A 66 -1.53 5.12 16.28
N ASP A 67 -0.45 4.35 16.48
CA ASP A 67 0.90 4.88 16.69
C ASP A 67 1.39 5.71 15.49
N ALA A 68 1.09 5.26 14.27
CA ALA A 68 1.38 6.02 13.05
C ALA A 68 0.59 7.33 12.99
N SER A 69 -0.70 7.29 13.35
CA SER A 69 -1.56 8.48 13.39
C SER A 69 -1.08 9.50 14.43
N GLU A 70 -0.63 9.03 15.59
CA GLU A 70 -0.04 9.86 16.64
C GLU A 70 1.31 10.45 16.19
N THR A 71 2.19 9.61 15.65
CA THR A 71 3.51 10.01 15.11
C THR A 71 3.39 11.14 14.10
N LEU A 72 2.39 11.05 13.21
CA LEU A 72 2.18 12.04 12.16
C LEU A 72 1.37 13.27 12.64
N SER A 73 0.50 13.12 13.64
CA SER A 73 -0.29 14.22 14.20
C SER A 73 0.49 15.20 15.09
N GLY A 74 1.67 14.81 15.58
CA GLY A 74 2.52 15.63 16.46
C GLY A 74 3.06 16.93 15.82
N GLY A 75 2.55 17.33 14.65
CA GLY A 75 2.82 18.61 14.00
C GLY A 75 4.21 18.72 13.38
N SER A 76 5.04 17.68 13.48
CA SER A 76 6.32 17.64 12.80
C SER A 76 6.12 17.06 11.40
N THR A 77 5.74 17.92 10.46
CA THR A 77 5.79 17.69 9.00
C THR A 77 7.22 17.42 8.48
N THR A 78 8.15 17.02 9.35
CA THR A 78 9.59 16.93 9.11
C THR A 78 10.23 15.62 9.56
N VAL A 79 9.44 14.60 9.97
CA VAL A 79 10.04 13.30 10.29
C VAL A 79 10.55 12.67 9.00
N SER A 80 11.86 12.73 8.80
CA SER A 80 12.50 12.24 7.57
C SER A 80 12.36 10.73 7.42
N VAL A 81 12.25 10.25 6.18
CA VAL A 81 12.19 8.82 5.86
C VAL A 81 13.35 8.03 6.49
N PRO A 82 14.62 8.51 6.51
CA PRO A 82 15.69 7.82 7.21
C PRO A 82 15.47 7.65 8.72
N ARG A 83 14.83 8.63 9.38
CA ARG A 83 14.51 8.55 10.80
C ARG A 83 13.41 7.53 11.06
N LEU A 84 12.33 7.57 10.27
CA LEU A 84 11.26 6.57 10.34
C LEU A 84 11.80 5.16 10.07
N ALA A 85 12.67 5.00 9.07
CA ALA A 85 13.25 3.70 8.75
C ALA A 85 14.08 3.14 9.89
N LYS A 86 14.95 3.94 10.53
CA LYS A 86 15.70 3.53 11.74
C LYS A 86 14.78 3.12 12.89
N GLN A 87 13.63 3.77 13.02
CA GLN A 87 12.67 3.50 14.09
C GLN A 87 11.86 2.23 13.82
N MET A 88 11.40 2.01 12.58
CA MET A 88 10.31 1.09 12.27
C MET A 88 10.73 -0.12 11.42
N CYS A 89 11.81 -0.02 10.63
CA CYS A 89 12.31 -1.14 9.84
C CYS A 89 13.15 -2.11 10.67
N SER A 90 13.03 -3.42 10.43
CA SER A 90 13.91 -4.44 11.00
C SER A 90 15.38 -4.17 10.63
N GLU A 91 15.60 -3.80 9.37
CA GLU A 91 16.87 -3.37 8.82
C GLU A 91 16.65 -2.09 8.01
N VAL A 92 17.56 -1.13 8.14
CA VAL A 92 17.46 0.14 7.41
C VAL A 92 17.80 -0.11 5.94
N PRO A 93 16.91 0.24 4.98
CA PRO A 93 17.19 0.04 3.56
C PRO A 93 18.46 0.77 3.09
N GLU A 94 19.34 0.05 2.39
CA GLU A 94 20.59 0.60 1.85
C GLU A 94 20.33 1.78 0.90
N ALA A 95 19.23 1.73 0.14
CA ALA A 95 18.80 2.77 -0.78
C ALA A 95 18.67 4.17 -0.12
N LEU A 96 18.50 4.24 1.20
CA LEU A 96 18.50 5.53 1.92
C LEU A 96 19.87 6.21 1.98
N SER A 97 20.93 5.51 1.58
CA SER A 97 22.29 6.04 1.47
C SER A 97 22.61 6.58 0.08
N GLU A 98 21.67 6.47 -0.87
CA GLU A 98 21.79 7.08 -2.20
C GLU A 98 21.67 8.62 -2.12
N ASP A 99 22.26 9.33 -3.09
CA ASP A 99 22.20 10.80 -3.19
C ASP A 99 21.61 11.24 -4.55
N PRO A 100 20.39 11.83 -4.58
CA PRO A 100 19.50 12.04 -3.45
C PRO A 100 18.84 10.73 -2.98
N PRO A 101 18.43 10.63 -1.70
CA PRO A 101 17.72 9.46 -1.21
C PRO A 101 16.34 9.35 -1.88
N PRO A 102 15.79 8.12 -2.02
CA PRO A 102 14.51 7.90 -2.65
C PRO A 102 13.37 8.58 -1.88
N ASP A 103 12.30 8.93 -2.60
CA ASP A 103 11.11 9.58 -2.02
C ASP A 103 10.29 8.62 -1.15
N ALA A 104 10.44 7.31 -1.36
CA ALA A 104 9.83 6.29 -0.54
C ALA A 104 10.72 5.05 -0.43
N VAL A 105 10.61 4.34 0.69
CA VAL A 105 11.29 3.05 0.89
C VAL A 105 10.33 2.01 1.41
N ARG A 106 10.64 0.75 1.10
CA ARG A 106 9.98 -0.42 1.70
C ARG A 106 10.98 -1.23 2.51
N CYS A 107 10.52 -1.77 3.61
CA CYS A 107 11.31 -2.62 4.49
C CYS A 107 10.41 -3.59 5.26
N ALA A 108 10.99 -4.66 5.79
CA ALA A 108 10.27 -5.47 6.76
C ALA A 108 10.10 -4.66 8.08
N PRO A 109 8.93 -4.69 8.72
CA PRO A 109 8.73 -4.01 10.00
C PRO A 109 9.49 -4.73 11.13
N LYS A 110 9.98 -3.97 12.13
CA LYS A 110 10.64 -4.54 13.33
C LYS A 110 9.79 -5.56 14.06
N SER A 111 8.48 -5.33 14.05
CA SER A 111 7.49 -6.26 14.54
C SER A 111 6.71 -6.77 13.32
N PRO A 112 6.95 -8.02 12.87
CA PRO A 112 6.23 -8.59 11.75
C PRO A 112 4.72 -8.54 11.97
N PHE A 113 4.00 -8.08 10.95
CA PHE A 113 2.55 -8.11 10.91
C PHE A 113 2.13 -9.06 9.80
N ALA A 114 1.11 -9.87 10.10
CA ALA A 114 0.44 -10.66 9.08
C ALA A 114 -1.06 -10.65 9.30
N ALA A 115 -1.78 -10.76 8.18
CA ALA A 115 -3.22 -10.92 8.15
C ALA A 115 -3.59 -11.84 6.99
N LEU A 116 -4.50 -12.79 7.25
CA LEU A 116 -4.90 -13.81 6.29
C LEU A 116 -3.70 -14.64 5.78
N GLY A 117 -2.69 -14.82 6.63
CA GLY A 117 -1.44 -15.53 6.26
C GLY A 117 -0.49 -14.75 5.35
N HIS A 118 -0.76 -13.47 5.06
CA HIS A 118 0.11 -12.61 4.25
C HIS A 118 0.91 -11.66 5.14
N GLU A 119 2.24 -11.70 5.02
CA GLU A 119 3.11 -10.76 5.71
C GLU A 119 3.06 -9.38 5.06
N PHE A 120 3.08 -8.34 5.88
CA PHE A 120 3.03 -6.96 5.43
C PHE A 120 4.44 -6.34 5.43
N GLU A 121 4.75 -5.63 4.35
CA GLU A 121 5.92 -4.75 4.28
C GLU A 121 5.53 -3.35 4.76
N LEU A 122 6.45 -2.66 5.42
CA LEU A 122 6.32 -1.26 5.76
C LEU A 122 6.71 -0.40 4.56
N GLU A 123 5.87 0.56 4.17
CA GLU A 123 6.14 1.59 3.17
C GLU A 123 6.22 2.96 3.88
N LEU A 124 7.35 3.67 3.71
CA LEU A 124 7.60 4.98 4.30
C LEU A 124 7.83 6.01 3.19
N GLY A 125 7.02 7.06 3.15
CA GLY A 125 7.07 8.11 2.12
C GLY A 125 7.48 9.49 2.66
N ARG A 126 8.07 10.31 1.78
CA ARG A 126 8.57 11.68 2.07
C ARG A 126 7.45 12.65 2.47
N ASP A 127 6.22 12.42 2.02
CA ASP A 127 5.04 13.24 2.33
C ASP A 127 4.30 12.76 3.59
N SER A 128 5.04 12.44 4.66
CA SER A 128 4.44 12.03 5.94
C SER A 128 3.48 10.83 5.79
N THR A 129 3.86 9.86 4.95
CA THR A 129 3.08 8.64 4.74
C THR A 129 3.76 7.46 5.44
N ILE A 130 3.03 6.80 6.32
CA ILE A 130 3.43 5.53 6.96
C ILE A 130 2.39 4.50 6.56
N GLY A 131 2.79 3.43 5.89
CA GLY A 131 1.86 2.43 5.40
C GLY A 131 2.32 0.99 5.49
N LEU A 132 1.38 0.08 5.36
CA LEU A 132 1.58 -1.36 5.27
C LEU A 132 1.07 -1.84 3.92
N VAL A 133 1.88 -2.66 3.24
CA VAL A 133 1.54 -3.20 1.93
C VAL A 133 1.66 -4.72 1.90
N ALA A 134 0.75 -5.36 1.17
CA ALA A 134 0.84 -6.77 0.82
C ALA A 134 0.68 -6.91 -0.69
N ARG A 135 1.52 -7.77 -1.28
CA ARG A 135 1.65 -7.94 -2.74
C ARG A 135 1.31 -9.37 -3.13
N ASP A 136 1.09 -9.55 -4.43
CA ASP A 136 0.83 -10.86 -5.05
C ASP A 136 -0.36 -11.59 -4.41
N LEU A 137 -1.35 -10.82 -3.95
CA LEU A 137 -2.57 -11.32 -3.36
C LEU A 137 -3.54 -11.81 -4.44
N SER A 138 -4.43 -12.71 -4.05
CA SER A 138 -5.62 -13.00 -4.84
C SER A 138 -6.62 -11.84 -4.78
N ASP A 139 -7.54 -11.80 -5.74
CA ASP A 139 -8.69 -10.89 -5.70
C ASP A 139 -9.43 -11.04 -4.35
N GLN A 140 -9.76 -12.28 -3.99
CA GLN A 140 -10.47 -12.60 -2.76
C GLN A 140 -9.75 -12.09 -1.51
N ASP A 141 -8.45 -12.40 -1.36
CA ASP A 141 -7.69 -12.01 -0.16
C ASP A 141 -7.55 -10.49 -0.06
N SER A 142 -7.26 -9.82 -1.18
CA SER A 142 -7.13 -8.35 -1.18
C SER A 142 -8.44 -7.65 -0.79
N GLY A 143 -9.60 -8.19 -1.21
CA GLY A 143 -10.91 -7.65 -0.83
C GLY A 143 -11.26 -7.91 0.62
N GLU A 144 -10.95 -9.12 1.10
CA GLU A 144 -11.16 -9.49 2.50
C GLU A 144 -10.27 -8.65 3.44
N LEU A 145 -9.03 -8.35 3.06
CA LEU A 145 -8.15 -7.45 3.82
C LEU A 145 -8.75 -6.05 3.96
N VAL A 146 -9.23 -5.44 2.86
CA VAL A 146 -9.89 -4.12 2.92
C VAL A 146 -11.08 -4.15 3.87
N ARG A 147 -11.97 -5.14 3.71
CA ARG A 147 -13.18 -5.28 4.53
C ARG A 147 -12.85 -5.45 6.02
N GLN A 148 -11.92 -6.34 6.35
CA GLN A 148 -11.50 -6.59 7.73
C GLN A 148 -10.86 -5.33 8.34
N ILE A 149 -9.99 -4.64 7.60
CA ILE A 149 -9.32 -3.44 8.11
C ILE A 149 -10.33 -2.32 8.36
N MET A 150 -11.26 -2.08 7.45
CA MET A 150 -12.34 -1.10 7.68
C MET A 150 -13.17 -1.43 8.92
N GLN A 151 -13.47 -2.72 9.14
CA GLN A 151 -14.21 -3.16 10.32
C GLN A 151 -13.41 -2.98 11.61
N ARG A 152 -12.12 -3.34 11.62
CA ARG A 152 -11.25 -3.34 12.80
C ARG A 152 -10.81 -1.94 13.20
N LEU A 153 -10.57 -1.07 12.23
CA LEU A 153 -10.09 0.30 12.45
C LEU A 153 -11.21 1.32 12.58
N ARG A 154 -12.49 0.89 12.56
CA ARG A 154 -13.65 1.78 12.73
C ARG A 154 -13.53 2.68 13.97
N GLY A 155 -12.92 2.19 15.04
CA GLY A 155 -12.75 2.95 16.29
C GLY A 155 -11.71 4.08 16.22
N ILE A 156 -10.81 4.07 15.22
CA ILE A 156 -9.81 5.13 15.01
C ILE A 156 -10.41 6.29 14.19
N CYS A 157 -11.36 5.97 13.32
CA CYS A 157 -12.00 6.95 12.46
C CYS A 157 -12.92 7.89 13.25
N ARG A 158 -12.76 9.20 13.06
CA ARG A 158 -13.69 10.24 13.54
C ARG A 158 -15.01 10.21 12.79
N GLU A 159 -14.95 9.91 11.49
CA GLU A 159 -16.10 9.84 10.59
C GLU A 159 -16.15 8.46 9.91
N PRO A 160 -17.31 8.00 9.41
CA PRO A 160 -17.39 6.76 8.67
C PRO A 160 -16.45 6.73 7.46
N TRP A 161 -16.04 5.53 7.07
CA TRP A 161 -15.29 5.33 5.82
C TRP A 161 -16.04 5.93 4.63
N ALA A 162 -15.34 6.72 3.84
CA ALA A 162 -15.82 7.26 2.58
C ALA A 162 -15.05 6.62 1.43
N SER A 163 -15.75 6.31 0.33
CA SER A 163 -15.09 5.85 -0.88
C SER A 163 -14.17 6.95 -1.43
N ALA A 164 -12.93 6.58 -1.69
CA ALA A 164 -11.93 7.37 -2.42
C ALA A 164 -11.69 6.81 -3.83
N SER A 165 -12.43 5.77 -4.22
CA SER A 165 -12.38 5.17 -5.56
C SER A 165 -12.81 6.19 -6.62
N ARG A 166 -12.07 6.24 -7.73
CA ARG A 166 -12.42 7.09 -8.86
C ARG A 166 -13.02 6.28 -10.00
N ALA A 167 -13.98 6.88 -10.71
CA ALA A 167 -14.70 6.22 -11.80
C ALA A 167 -13.79 5.79 -12.98
N ASP A 168 -12.62 6.42 -13.14
CA ASP A 168 -11.64 6.09 -14.17
C ASP A 168 -10.81 4.84 -13.86
N ASN A 169 -10.98 4.25 -12.67
CA ASN A 169 -10.38 2.97 -12.29
C ASN A 169 -11.36 2.07 -11.51
N ALA A 170 -12.31 1.49 -12.25
CA ALA A 170 -13.37 0.63 -11.69
C ALA A 170 -12.87 -0.65 -10.98
N LEU A 171 -11.61 -1.03 -11.15
CA LEU A 171 -11.03 -2.22 -10.51
C LEU A 171 -10.33 -1.91 -9.20
N ALA A 172 -10.01 -0.65 -8.92
CA ALA A 172 -9.43 -0.27 -7.65
C ALA A 172 -10.54 0.08 -6.65
N ASP A 173 -10.31 -0.31 -5.40
CA ASP A 173 -11.20 -0.01 -4.30
C ASP A 173 -10.42 0.69 -3.20
N PHE A 174 -10.72 1.96 -2.97
CA PHE A 174 -10.07 2.80 -1.98
C PHE A 174 -11.11 3.40 -1.05
N HIS A 175 -10.79 3.40 0.23
CA HIS A 175 -11.59 3.99 1.30
C HIS A 175 -10.68 4.85 2.15
N ARG A 176 -11.24 5.93 2.68
CA ARG A 176 -10.53 6.81 3.62
C ARG A 176 -11.41 7.18 4.80
N CYS A 177 -10.79 7.46 5.93
CA CYS A 177 -11.45 8.07 7.06
C CYS A 177 -10.51 9.05 7.77
N PRO A 178 -11.00 10.23 8.18
CA PRO A 178 -10.24 11.12 9.04
C PRO A 178 -10.18 10.56 10.47
N THR A 179 -9.07 10.75 11.17
CA THR A 179 -8.92 10.37 12.59
C THR A 179 -9.19 11.55 13.53
N ALA A 180 -9.31 11.29 14.83
CA ALA A 180 -9.40 12.34 15.83
C ALA A 180 -8.12 13.20 15.95
N THR A 181 -6.98 12.67 15.51
CA THR A 181 -5.68 13.36 15.59
C THR A 181 -5.44 14.32 14.42
N GLY A 182 -6.35 14.37 13.44
CA GLY A 182 -6.21 15.17 12.22
C GLY A 182 -5.48 14.45 11.09
N ALA A 183 -4.97 13.23 11.33
CA ALA A 183 -4.46 12.34 10.29
C ALA A 183 -5.60 11.78 9.42
N GLU A 184 -5.28 11.29 8.23
CA GLU A 184 -6.20 10.53 7.37
C GLU A 184 -5.69 9.10 7.21
N VAL A 185 -6.56 8.11 7.44
CA VAL A 185 -6.26 6.71 7.14
C VAL A 185 -6.85 6.38 5.78
N VAL A 186 -6.04 5.84 4.88
CA VAL A 186 -6.44 5.37 3.55
C VAL A 186 -6.18 3.87 3.46
N VAL A 187 -7.18 3.11 3.07
CA VAL A 187 -7.06 1.67 2.83
C VAL A 187 -7.55 1.36 1.43
N GLY A 188 -6.90 0.44 0.75
CA GLY A 188 -7.46 -0.08 -0.48
C GLY A 188 -6.67 -1.16 -1.14
N ARG A 189 -7.16 -1.50 -2.33
CA ARG A 189 -6.63 -2.56 -3.17
C ARG A 189 -6.66 -2.17 -4.63
N PHE A 190 -5.73 -2.72 -5.38
CA PHE A 190 -5.71 -2.55 -6.83
C PHE A 190 -4.95 -3.68 -7.53
N PRO A 191 -5.28 -3.99 -8.79
CA PRO A 191 -4.59 -5.05 -9.51
C PRO A 191 -3.20 -4.59 -9.95
N THR A 192 -2.19 -5.44 -9.76
CA THR A 192 -0.83 -5.22 -10.29
C THR A 192 -0.57 -6.03 -11.54
N ASN A 193 -1.23 -7.19 -11.68
CA ASN A 193 -1.18 -8.01 -12.87
C ASN A 193 -2.51 -8.75 -13.05
N LEU A 194 -3.41 -8.16 -13.84
CA LEU A 194 -4.74 -8.74 -14.09
C LEU A 194 -4.67 -10.11 -14.77
N ALA A 195 -3.69 -10.32 -15.66
CA ALA A 195 -3.54 -11.60 -16.36
C ALA A 195 -3.13 -12.73 -15.42
N ALA A 196 -2.36 -12.42 -14.37
CA ALA A 196 -1.95 -13.38 -13.35
C ALA A 196 -2.86 -13.37 -12.10
N GLY A 197 -3.91 -12.55 -12.09
CA GLY A 197 -4.79 -12.40 -10.93
C GLY A 197 -4.09 -11.84 -9.69
N GLN A 198 -3.02 -11.06 -9.86
CA GLN A 198 -2.24 -10.51 -8.75
C GLN A 198 -2.75 -9.12 -8.34
N TRP A 199 -3.02 -8.99 -7.05
CA TRP A 199 -3.52 -7.80 -6.40
C TRP A 199 -2.53 -7.27 -5.37
N HIS A 200 -2.61 -5.97 -5.17
CA HIS A 200 -1.91 -5.25 -4.12
C HIS A 200 -2.94 -4.75 -3.11
N PHE A 201 -2.61 -4.88 -1.84
CA PHE A 201 -3.32 -4.28 -0.72
C PHE A 201 -2.42 -3.21 -0.09
N SER A 202 -3.00 -2.08 0.30
CA SER A 202 -2.29 -1.01 0.98
C SER A 202 -3.16 -0.37 2.08
N LEU A 203 -2.54 -0.14 3.23
CA LEU A 203 -3.04 0.69 4.33
C LEU A 203 -2.03 1.81 4.53
N ALA A 204 -2.46 3.06 4.51
CA ALA A 204 -1.62 4.22 4.74
C ALA A 204 -2.24 5.14 5.79
N VAL A 205 -1.37 5.75 6.59
CA VAL A 205 -1.71 6.87 7.46
C VAL A 205 -0.98 8.09 6.91
N LEU A 206 -1.75 9.16 6.72
CA LEU A 206 -1.31 10.45 6.18
C LEU A 206 -1.36 11.47 7.32
N GLY A 207 -0.30 12.28 7.45
CA GLY A 207 -0.30 13.39 8.40
C GLY A 207 -1.37 14.46 8.09
N PRO A 208 -1.66 15.36 9.04
CA PRO A 208 -2.51 16.51 8.78
C PRO A 208 -1.86 17.38 7.68
N GLY A 209 -2.61 17.62 6.60
CA GLY A 209 -2.19 18.43 5.44
C GLY A 209 -2.21 19.93 5.70
#